data_AF-A0A429FDJ3-F1
#
_entry.id   AF-A0A429FDJ3-F1
#
_cell.length_a   1.000
_cell.length_b   1.000
_cell.length_c   1.000
_cell.angle_alpha   90.00
_cell.angle_beta   90.00
_cell.angle_gamma   90.00
#
_symmetry.space_group_name_H-M   'P 1'
#
loop_
_entity.id
_entity.type
_entity.pdbx_description
1 polymer ?
#
loop_
_entity_poly.entity_id
_entity_poly.type
_entity_poly.pdbx_seq_one_letter_code
_entity_poly.pdbx_strand_id
1 'polypeptide(L)'
;MSDLVTDGRLLQVDHGLYAPAGHQAAAPDQHDTQDQPRQPQLPEGVDGALVVQAADLIISSQFGSQSMVQRKLRVGFALAGRLLESLEQRGIVGPADGSKARPVLVTPDAQDDVLRELRADFALAADD
;
A
#
# COMPACT_ATOMS: atom_id res chain seq x y z
N MET A 1 -63.06 5.99 -1.87
CA MET A 1 -63.84 7.21 -1.68
C MET A 1 -64.82 6.98 -0.55
N SER A 2 -64.53 7.55 0.62
CA SER A 2 -65.49 8.07 1.60
C SER A 2 -64.67 8.69 2.74
N ASP A 3 -64.47 10.00 2.61
CA ASP A 3 -63.99 10.90 3.66
C ASP A 3 -64.96 10.92 4.84
N LEU A 4 -64.41 11.10 6.06
CA LEU A 4 -64.88 12.19 6.92
C LEU A 4 -63.85 12.49 8.02
N VAL A 5 -63.17 13.62 7.86
CA VAL A 5 -62.42 14.32 8.91
C VAL A 5 -63.41 15.12 9.75
N THR A 6 -63.22 15.16 11.08
CA THR A 6 -63.20 16.38 11.93
C THR A 6 -63.34 15.98 13.41
N ASP A 7 -62.33 16.27 14.24
CA ASP A 7 -62.53 17.15 15.40
C ASP A 7 -61.20 17.51 16.06
N GLY A 8 -60.89 18.81 16.10
CA GLY A 8 -59.64 19.35 16.59
C GLY A 8 -59.64 19.59 18.09
N ARG A 9 -58.71 18.95 18.81
CA ARG A 9 -58.20 19.50 20.08
C ARG A 9 -56.83 18.92 20.45
N LEU A 10 -55.85 19.83 20.62
CA LEU A 10 -54.54 19.60 21.22
C LEU A 10 -54.68 19.14 22.68
N LEU A 11 -53.95 18.11 23.08
CA LEU A 11 -53.42 17.97 24.44
C LEU A 11 -51.97 17.51 24.37
N GLN A 12 -51.11 18.50 24.61
CA GLN A 12 -49.76 18.42 25.13
C GLN A 12 -49.62 17.31 26.19
N VAL A 13 -48.72 16.37 25.95
CA VAL A 13 -48.21 15.46 27.00
C VAL A 13 -46.84 15.94 27.41
N ASP A 14 -46.80 16.55 28.58
CA ASP A 14 -45.59 17.02 29.22
C ASP A 14 -45.01 15.95 30.15
N HIS A 15 -43.67 15.94 30.20
CA HIS A 15 -42.81 15.41 31.26
C HIS A 15 -42.81 13.91 31.59
N GLY A 16 -41.88 13.19 30.96
CA GLY A 16 -41.18 12.06 31.56
C GLY A 16 -39.74 12.45 31.88
N LEU A 17 -39.43 12.58 33.17
CA LEU A 17 -38.12 12.84 33.77
C LEU A 17 -36.95 12.14 33.07
N TYR A 18 -35.86 12.88 32.83
CA TYR A 18 -34.51 12.31 32.96
C TYR A 18 -33.61 13.29 33.71
N ALA A 19 -33.13 12.84 34.86
CA ALA A 19 -32.22 13.56 35.74
C ALA A 19 -30.76 13.53 35.22
N PRO A 20 -29.89 14.45 35.66
CA PRO A 20 -28.66 14.81 34.97
C PRO A 20 -27.42 14.04 35.46
N ALA A 21 -26.39 14.08 34.60
CA ALA A 21 -24.95 14.08 34.91
C ALA A 21 -24.40 13.01 35.87
N GLY A 22 -23.83 11.95 35.28
CA GLY A 22 -22.85 11.08 35.91
C GLY A 22 -21.56 11.06 35.09
N HIS A 23 -20.50 11.62 35.65
CA HIS A 23 -19.12 11.54 35.17
C HIS A 23 -18.68 10.09 34.97
N GLN A 24 -18.26 9.74 33.76
CA GLN A 24 -17.05 8.94 33.60
C GLN A 24 -16.45 9.25 32.21
N ALA A 25 -15.67 10.33 32.14
CA ALA A 25 -14.66 10.45 31.10
C ALA A 25 -13.69 9.27 31.34
N ALA A 26 -13.83 8.22 30.54
CA ALA A 26 -12.83 7.17 30.48
C ALA A 26 -11.49 7.83 30.18
N ALA A 27 -10.48 7.45 30.96
CA ALA A 27 -9.11 7.91 30.83
C ALA A 27 -8.65 7.84 29.35
N PRO A 28 -7.77 8.74 28.90
CA PRO A 28 -7.19 8.61 27.58
C PRO A 28 -6.42 7.29 27.55
N ASP A 29 -6.83 6.41 26.63
CA ASP A 29 -6.07 5.23 26.26
C ASP A 29 -4.71 5.73 25.77
N GLN A 30 -3.69 5.60 26.61
CA GLN A 30 -2.32 5.87 26.25
C GLN A 30 -1.86 4.75 25.31
N HIS A 31 -2.29 4.80 24.05
CA HIS A 31 -1.57 4.10 23.00
C HIS A 31 -0.31 4.91 22.72
N ASP A 32 0.70 4.58 23.51
CA ASP A 32 2.12 4.79 23.25
C ASP A 32 2.37 4.35 21.80
N THR A 33 2.28 5.32 20.88
CA THR A 33 2.47 5.06 19.45
C THR A 33 3.96 4.91 19.29
N GLN A 34 4.43 3.67 19.47
CA GLN A 34 5.78 3.29 19.11
C GLN A 34 6.02 3.81 17.70
N ASP A 35 6.99 4.72 17.59
CA ASP A 35 7.61 5.20 16.36
C ASP A 35 8.38 4.03 15.75
N GLN A 36 7.66 2.97 15.35
CA GLN A 36 8.21 1.87 14.59
C GLN A 36 8.52 2.44 13.21
N PRO A 37 9.76 2.35 12.73
CA PRO A 37 10.08 2.74 11.36
C PRO A 37 9.10 1.98 10.46
N ARG A 38 8.30 2.73 9.68
CA ARG A 38 7.34 2.15 8.74
C ARG A 38 8.13 1.29 7.77
N GLN A 39 8.16 -0.01 8.02
CA GLN A 39 8.69 -0.96 7.06
C GLN A 39 7.92 -0.74 5.76
N PRO A 40 8.59 -0.66 4.60
CA PRO A 40 7.91 -0.56 3.32
C PRO A 40 6.88 -1.70 3.25
N GLN A 41 5.59 -1.37 3.16
CA GLN A 41 4.53 -2.36 3.09
C GLN A 41 4.60 -3.05 1.73
N LEU A 42 5.39 -4.12 1.64
CA LEU A 42 5.52 -4.92 0.43
C LEU A 42 4.29 -5.83 0.27
N PRO A 43 3.91 -6.15 -0.98
CA PRO A 43 2.92 -7.19 -1.24
C PRO A 43 3.35 -8.52 -0.60
N GLU A 44 2.38 -9.32 -0.15
CA GLU A 44 2.65 -10.62 0.43
C GLU A 44 3.53 -11.50 -0.48
N GLY A 45 4.59 -12.07 0.06
CA GLY A 45 5.55 -12.92 -0.66
C GLY A 45 6.58 -12.17 -1.51
N VAL A 46 6.55 -10.83 -1.55
CA VAL A 46 7.64 -10.01 -2.09
C VAL A 46 8.61 -9.70 -0.95
N ASP A 47 9.85 -10.14 -1.06
CA ASP A 47 10.93 -9.74 -0.16
C ASP A 47 11.77 -8.61 -0.78
N GLY A 48 12.45 -7.85 0.08
CA GLY A 48 13.29 -6.74 -0.37
C GLY A 48 14.44 -7.21 -1.26
N ALA A 49 15.01 -8.39 -0.99
CA ALA A 49 16.14 -8.92 -1.75
C ALA A 49 15.77 -9.22 -3.21
N LEU A 50 14.56 -9.72 -3.46
CA LEU A 50 14.01 -9.97 -4.79
C LEU A 50 13.68 -8.66 -5.51
N VAL A 51 13.23 -7.63 -4.79
CA VAL A 51 13.04 -6.30 -5.37
C VAL A 51 14.38 -5.74 -5.87
N VAL A 52 15.44 -5.82 -5.06
CA VAL A 52 16.78 -5.37 -5.46
C VAL A 52 17.28 -6.16 -6.68
N GLN A 53 17.17 -7.50 -6.66
CA GLN A 53 17.58 -8.35 -7.78
C GLN A 53 16.77 -8.07 -9.07
N ALA A 54 15.46 -7.82 -8.94
CA ALA A 54 14.63 -7.46 -10.08
C ALA A 54 15.01 -6.09 -10.65
N ALA A 55 15.29 -5.10 -9.80
CA ALA A 55 15.75 -3.78 -10.20
C ALA A 55 17.08 -3.87 -10.97
N ASP A 56 18.08 -4.56 -10.42
CA ASP A 56 19.38 -4.76 -11.06
C ASP A 56 19.21 -5.38 -12.46
N LEU A 57 18.47 -6.48 -12.55
CA LEU A 57 18.21 -7.16 -13.81
C LEU A 57 17.50 -6.24 -14.85
N ILE A 58 16.49 -5.49 -14.42
CA ILE A 58 15.68 -4.67 -15.33
C ILE A 58 16.44 -3.43 -15.80
N ILE A 59 17.18 -2.78 -14.91
CA ILE A 59 17.97 -1.58 -15.24
C ILE A 59 19.13 -1.98 -16.16
N SER A 60 19.86 -3.04 -15.84
CA SER A 60 20.98 -3.50 -16.68
C SER A 60 20.54 -3.96 -18.06
N SER A 61 19.38 -4.62 -18.18
CA SER A 61 18.84 -5.10 -19.47
C SER A 61 18.02 -4.07 -20.23
N GLN A 62 17.61 -2.98 -19.56
CA GLN A 62 16.65 -1.99 -20.08
C GLN A 62 15.34 -2.64 -20.61
N PHE A 63 14.88 -3.72 -19.96
CA PHE A 63 13.73 -4.50 -20.42
C PHE A 63 12.81 -4.96 -19.29
N GLY A 64 11.73 -4.23 -19.00
CA GLY A 64 10.81 -4.51 -17.88
C GLY A 64 9.71 -5.55 -18.17
N SER A 65 10.03 -6.79 -18.54
CA SER A 65 9.01 -7.82 -18.82
C SER A 65 8.82 -8.86 -17.70
N GLN A 66 7.56 -9.25 -17.45
CA GLN A 66 7.21 -10.21 -16.40
C GLN A 66 7.82 -11.60 -16.65
N SER A 67 7.75 -12.10 -17.89
CA SER A 67 8.33 -13.40 -18.25
C SER A 67 9.85 -13.43 -18.16
N MET A 68 10.54 -12.29 -18.28
CA MET A 68 11.98 -12.23 -18.03
C MET A 68 12.26 -12.36 -16.54
N VAL A 69 11.62 -11.55 -15.69
CA VAL A 69 11.77 -11.60 -14.22
C VAL A 69 11.47 -13.00 -13.70
N GLN A 70 10.36 -13.61 -14.14
CA GLN A 70 9.96 -14.97 -13.78
C GLN A 70 11.08 -15.99 -14.05
N ARG A 71 11.66 -15.98 -15.26
CA ARG A 71 12.68 -16.96 -15.68
C ARG A 71 14.04 -16.70 -15.03
N LYS A 72 14.43 -15.43 -14.92
CA LYS A 72 15.75 -15.04 -14.41
C LYS A 72 15.85 -15.19 -12.90
N LEU A 73 14.80 -14.82 -12.16
CA LEU A 73 14.76 -14.95 -10.70
C LEU A 73 14.11 -16.26 -10.22
N ARG A 74 13.65 -17.12 -11.14
CA ARG A 74 12.99 -18.41 -10.85
C ARG A 74 11.79 -18.29 -9.90
N VAL A 75 11.04 -17.20 -10.02
CA VAL A 75 9.84 -16.93 -9.22
C VAL A 75 8.56 -17.32 -9.97
N GLY A 76 7.45 -17.47 -9.24
CA GLY A 76 6.13 -17.69 -9.84
C GLY A 76 5.63 -16.47 -10.64
N PHE A 77 4.70 -16.68 -11.58
CA PHE A 77 4.16 -15.61 -12.43
C PHE A 77 3.55 -14.47 -11.62
N ALA A 78 2.69 -14.78 -10.63
CA ALA A 78 2.06 -13.78 -9.77
C ALA A 78 3.09 -12.93 -9.02
N LEU A 79 4.15 -13.56 -8.50
CA LEU A 79 5.23 -12.86 -7.79
C LEU A 79 6.03 -11.95 -8.74
N ALA A 80 6.35 -12.41 -9.96
CA ALA A 80 6.99 -11.56 -10.97
C ALA A 80 6.16 -10.31 -11.31
N GLY A 81 4.83 -10.44 -11.35
CA GLY A 81 3.91 -9.31 -11.54
C GLY A 81 4.00 -8.30 -10.39
N ARG A 82 3.89 -8.79 -9.14
CA ARG A 82 4.02 -7.98 -7.93
C ARG A 82 5.38 -7.28 -7.81
N LEU A 83 6.46 -7.93 -8.27
CA LEU A 83 7.78 -7.31 -8.34
C LEU A 83 7.79 -6.12 -9.31
N LEU A 84 7.24 -6.27 -10.51
CA LEU A 84 7.15 -5.16 -11.47
C LEU A 84 6.26 -4.01 -10.97
N GLU A 85 5.16 -4.31 -10.30
CA GLU A 85 4.32 -3.30 -9.65
C GLU A 85 5.07 -2.58 -8.51
N SER A 86 5.86 -3.31 -7.73
CA SER A 86 6.69 -2.73 -6.67
C SER A 86 7.77 -1.80 -7.23
N LEU A 87 8.34 -2.13 -8.40
CA LEU A 87 9.29 -1.27 -9.11
C LEU A 87 8.62 -0.06 -9.77
N GLU A 88 7.37 -0.19 -10.21
CA GLU A 88 6.58 0.93 -10.75
C GLU A 88 6.30 1.98 -9.68
N GLN A 89 5.88 1.55 -8.48
CA GLN A 89 5.64 2.43 -7.33
C GLN A 89 6.89 3.22 -6.91
N ARG A 90 8.07 2.70 -7.25
CA ARG A 90 9.38 3.31 -6.96
C ARG A 90 9.92 4.14 -8.14
N GLY A 91 9.19 4.23 -9.24
CA GLY A 91 9.61 4.98 -10.42
C GLY A 91 10.77 4.34 -11.21
N ILE A 92 11.03 3.05 -11.02
CA ILE A 92 12.09 2.33 -11.75
C ILE A 92 11.59 1.86 -13.12
N VAL A 93 10.34 1.42 -13.18
CA VAL A 93 9.63 1.07 -14.42
C VAL A 93 8.38 1.91 -14.57
N GLY A 94 7.96 2.16 -15.81
CA GLY A 94 6.71 2.84 -16.08
C GLY A 94 5.49 1.91 -16.03
N PRO A 95 4.30 2.46 -16.35
CA PRO A 95 3.05 1.72 -16.27
C PRO A 95 3.00 0.57 -17.28
N ALA A 96 2.16 -0.42 -16.99
CA ALA A 96 1.92 -1.52 -17.91
C ALA A 96 1.13 -1.06 -19.15
N ASP A 97 1.57 -1.48 -20.35
CA ASP A 97 0.84 -1.33 -21.62
C ASP A 97 0.49 -2.72 -22.16
N GLY A 98 -0.65 -3.25 -21.69
CA GLY A 98 -1.14 -4.57 -22.07
C GLY A 98 -0.12 -5.67 -21.78
N SER A 99 0.27 -6.41 -22.82
CA SER A 99 1.24 -7.52 -22.73
C SER A 99 2.68 -7.13 -23.05
N LYS A 100 2.95 -5.85 -23.34
CA LYS A 100 4.29 -5.39 -23.69
C LYS A 100 5.19 -5.28 -22.45
N ALA A 101 6.50 -5.25 -22.69
CA ALA A 101 7.46 -4.91 -21.65
C ALA A 101 7.22 -3.48 -21.14
N ARG A 102 7.37 -3.29 -19.84
CA ARG A 102 7.29 -1.97 -19.21
C ARG A 102 8.51 -1.14 -19.60
N PRO A 103 8.36 0.16 -19.88
CA PRO A 103 9.49 1.04 -20.12
C PRO A 103 10.33 1.15 -18.84
N VAL A 104 11.65 1.11 -18.96
CA VAL A 104 12.55 1.32 -17.84
C VAL A 104 12.86 2.81 -17.74
N LEU A 105 12.66 3.39 -16.56
CA LEU A 105 12.78 4.84 -16.34
C LEU A 105 14.16 5.24 -15.79
N VAL A 106 14.91 4.27 -15.28
CA VAL A 106 16.25 4.43 -14.74
C VAL A 106 17.27 3.97 -15.77
N THR A 107 18.29 4.80 -16.01
CA THR A 107 19.39 4.46 -16.91
C THR A 107 20.42 3.56 -16.22
N PRO A 108 21.21 2.78 -16.98
CA PRO A 108 22.28 1.96 -16.41
C PRO A 108 23.30 2.78 -15.60
N ASP A 109 23.54 4.04 -15.97
CA ASP A 109 24.49 4.91 -15.26
C ASP A 109 24.06 5.25 -13.82
N ALA A 110 22.74 5.27 -13.55
CA ALA A 110 22.19 5.53 -12.22
C ALA A 110 21.91 4.24 -11.43
N GLN A 111 22.26 3.07 -11.99
CA GLN A 111 21.91 1.77 -11.42
C GLN A 111 22.47 1.59 -10.01
N ASP A 112 23.76 1.86 -9.82
CA ASP A 112 24.44 1.62 -8.53
C ASP A 112 23.85 2.46 -7.40
N ASP A 113 23.47 3.71 -7.69
CA ASP A 113 22.85 4.60 -6.73
C ASP A 113 21.45 4.10 -6.34
N VAL A 114 20.64 3.70 -7.32
CA VAL A 114 19.30 3.12 -7.08
C VAL A 114 19.40 1.82 -6.28
N LEU A 115 20.34 0.93 -6.61
CA LEU A 115 20.51 -0.33 -5.87
C LEU A 115 20.95 -0.09 -4.43
N ARG A 116 21.80 0.92 -4.19
CA ARG A 116 22.21 1.31 -2.84
C ARG A 116 21.02 1.81 -2.02
N GLU A 117 20.19 2.68 -2.60
CA GLU A 117 18.97 3.19 -1.96
C GLU A 117 17.98 2.05 -1.64
N LEU A 118 17.71 1.17 -2.60
CA LEU A 118 16.81 0.03 -2.38
C LEU A 118 17.31 -0.91 -1.27
N ARG A 119 18.63 -1.17 -1.21
CA ARG A 119 19.21 -2.00 -0.13
C ARG A 119 19.03 -1.32 1.22
N ALA A 120 19.22 0.00 1.30
CA ALA A 120 18.99 0.76 2.53
C ALA A 120 17.52 0.72 2.97
N ASP A 121 16.57 0.90 2.03
CA ASP A 121 15.12 0.82 2.29
C ASP A 121 14.70 -0.51 2.91
N PHE A 122 15.34 -1.60 2.50
CA PHE A 122 15.04 -2.95 2.98
C PHE A 122 15.97 -3.44 4.09
N ALA A 123 16.84 -2.57 4.62
CA ALA A 123 17.85 -2.91 5.62
C ALA A 123 18.71 -4.14 5.24
N LEU A 124 19.03 -4.28 3.95
CA LEU A 124 19.88 -5.33 3.43
C LEU A 124 21.35 -4.90 3.54
N ALA A 125 22.20 -5.79 4.07
CA ALA A 125 23.64 -5.55 4.08
C ALA A 125 24.16 -5.41 2.65
N ALA A 126 25.11 -4.49 2.44
CA ALA A 126 25.86 -4.46 1.19
C ALA A 126 26.72 -5.74 1.12
N ASP A 127 26.67 -6.43 -0.02
CA ASP A 127 27.61 -7.51 -0.30
C ASP A 127 29.02 -6.88 -0.43
N ASP A 128 29.83 -7.00 0.63
CA ASP A 128 31.27 -6.66 0.68
C ASP A 128 32.12 -7.68 -0.11
#